data_AF-A0A6M4MB36-F1
#
_entry.id   AF-A0A6M4MB36-F1
#
_cell.length_a   1.000
_cell.length_b   1.000
_cell.length_c   1.000
_cell.angle_alpha   90.00
_cell.angle_beta   90.00
_cell.angle_gamma   90.00
#
_symmetry.space_group_name_H-M   'P 1'
#
loop_
_entity.id
_entity.type
_entity.pdbx_description
1 polymer ?
#
loop_
_entity_poly.entity_id
_entity_poly.type
_entity_poly.pdbx_seq_one_letter_code
_entity_poly.pdbx_strand_id
1 'polypeptide(L)'
;MRDRFGKEVNELIGKMEASIQAKNQIELTSVFHSIKGVAATLGAVRLAALAADLEAQGRKGEWIPEETIYLLRGVVNQSVSALEQLDFNAERVKVKVTLTSEQLQSLLDQIDSYLAEDNMSAVTLAENLVAVHGDCVEVNTFYEQVESLDFPTARRTLKIVKETLLNGNSHETR
;
A
#
# COMPACT_ATOMS: atom_id res chain seq x y z
N MET A 1 4.03 -19.17 1.79
CA MET A 1 4.51 -17.79 1.98
C MET A 1 4.03 -17.21 3.31
N ARG A 2 2.74 -17.33 3.65
CA ARG A 2 2.11 -16.92 4.92
C ARG A 2 2.83 -17.42 6.20
N ASP A 3 3.05 -18.73 6.29
CA ASP A 3 3.70 -19.38 7.45
C ASP A 3 5.15 -18.95 7.69
N ARG A 4 5.85 -18.62 6.60
CA ARG A 4 7.27 -18.26 6.66
C ARG A 4 7.46 -16.86 7.23
N PHE A 5 6.62 -15.91 6.81
CA PHE A 5 6.65 -14.55 7.34
C PHE A 5 6.33 -14.50 8.83
N GLY A 6 5.25 -15.18 9.25
CA GLY A 6 4.88 -15.24 10.66
C GLY A 6 6.01 -15.79 11.52
N LYS A 7 6.69 -16.84 11.07
CA LYS A 7 7.88 -17.38 11.76
C LYS A 7 9.06 -16.41 11.77
N GLU A 8 9.48 -15.88 10.61
CA GLU A 8 10.62 -14.97 10.50
C GLU A 8 10.41 -13.71 11.36
N VAL A 9 9.20 -13.15 11.38
CA VAL A 9 8.89 -11.97 12.18
C VAL A 9 8.85 -12.26 13.68
N ASN A 10 8.30 -13.41 14.09
CA ASN A 10 8.33 -13.82 15.50
C ASN A 10 9.75 -14.08 16.00
N GLU A 11 10.61 -14.67 15.16
CA GLU A 11 12.04 -14.83 15.47
C GLU A 11 12.75 -13.48 15.61
N LEU A 12 12.43 -12.51 14.75
CA LEU A 12 12.96 -11.15 14.84
C LEU A 12 12.49 -10.42 16.10
N ILE A 13 11.23 -10.61 16.52
CA ILE A 13 10.75 -10.08 17.80
C ILE A 13 11.53 -10.70 18.97
N GLY A 14 11.75 -12.02 18.97
CA GLY A 14 12.53 -12.66 20.02
C GLY A 14 13.96 -12.12 20.10
N LYS A 15 14.61 -11.89 18.95
CA LYS A 15 15.94 -11.28 18.88
C LYS A 15 15.95 -9.82 19.34
N MET A 16 14.90 -9.07 19.02
CA MET A 16 14.71 -7.70 19.51
C MET A 16 14.67 -7.69 21.04
N GLU A 17 13.78 -8.47 21.65
CA GLU A 17 13.62 -8.56 23.11
C GLU A 17 14.93 -8.95 23.80
N ALA A 18 15.65 -9.94 23.24
CA ALA A 18 16.97 -10.33 23.74
C ALA A 18 18.01 -9.21 23.65
N SER A 19 18.03 -8.46 22.56
CA SER A 19 18.97 -7.34 22.35
C SER A 19 18.71 -6.19 23.34
N ILE A 20 17.44 -5.93 23.66
CA ILE A 20 17.06 -4.93 24.67
C ILE A 20 17.48 -5.37 26.07
N GLN A 21 17.19 -6.62 26.46
CA GLN A 21 17.61 -7.15 27.76
C GLN A 21 19.14 -7.12 27.92
N ALA A 22 19.86 -7.44 26.85
CA ALA A 22 21.32 -7.40 26.82
C ALA A 22 21.91 -5.98 26.71
N LYS A 23 21.06 -4.94 26.56
CA LYS A 23 21.48 -3.56 26.24
C LYS A 23 22.39 -3.45 25.02
N ASN A 24 22.18 -4.35 24.05
CA ASN A 24 22.96 -4.41 22.83
C ASN A 24 22.30 -3.58 21.72
N GLN A 25 22.61 -2.28 21.71
CA GLN A 25 22.07 -1.31 20.76
C GLN A 25 22.41 -1.65 19.29
N ILE A 26 23.59 -2.25 19.05
CA ILE A 26 24.04 -2.61 17.71
C ILE A 26 23.14 -3.70 17.14
N GLU A 27 22.90 -4.74 17.93
CA GLU A 27 22.06 -5.86 17.53
C GLU A 27 20.60 -5.45 17.40
N LEU A 28 20.12 -4.61 18.31
CA LEU A 28 18.79 -4.01 18.24
C LEU A 28 18.55 -3.24 16.94
N THR A 29 19.53 -2.42 16.52
CA THR A 29 19.48 -1.67 15.27
C THR A 29 19.45 -2.60 14.05
N SER A 30 20.22 -3.69 14.08
CA SER A 30 20.22 -4.71 13.03
C SER A 30 18.88 -5.44 12.91
N VAL A 31 18.22 -5.69 14.05
CA VAL A 31 16.89 -6.30 14.07
C VAL A 31 15.85 -5.38 13.42
N PHE A 32 15.88 -4.06 13.68
CA PHE A 32 14.98 -3.14 12.98
C PHE A 32 15.21 -3.06 11.48
N HIS A 33 16.48 -3.09 11.04
CA HIS A 33 16.80 -3.17 9.62
C HIS A 33 16.15 -4.39 8.95
N SER A 34 16.20 -5.54 9.63
CA SER A 34 15.60 -6.79 9.17
C SER A 34 14.06 -6.71 9.14
N ILE A 35 13.44 -6.20 10.21
CA ILE A 35 11.97 -6.00 10.27
C ILE A 35 11.51 -5.06 9.16
N LYS A 36 12.24 -3.97 8.90
CA LYS A 36 11.95 -3.04 7.81
C LYS A 36 11.97 -3.73 6.45
N GLY A 37 13.02 -4.49 6.13
CA GLY A 37 13.14 -5.20 4.86
C GLY A 37 12.02 -6.22 4.63
N VAL A 38 11.72 -6.99 5.69
CA VAL A 38 10.64 -7.99 5.68
C VAL A 38 9.27 -7.32 5.54
N ALA A 39 9.01 -6.22 6.26
CA ALA A 39 7.76 -5.45 6.15
C ALA A 39 7.58 -4.79 4.78
N ALA A 40 8.63 -4.23 4.19
CA ALA A 40 8.60 -3.61 2.87
C ALA A 40 8.28 -4.63 1.77
N THR A 41 8.87 -5.83 1.85
CA THR A 41 8.64 -6.92 0.89
C THR A 41 7.17 -7.37 0.86
N LEU A 42 6.43 -7.18 1.97
CA LEU A 42 5.05 -7.60 2.12
C LEU A 42 4.03 -6.46 2.06
N GLY A 43 4.46 -5.24 1.73
CA GLY A 43 3.59 -4.08 1.68
C GLY A 43 3.04 -3.65 3.04
N ALA A 44 3.65 -4.08 4.16
CA ALA A 44 3.29 -3.66 5.51
C ALA A 44 3.84 -2.25 5.80
N VAL A 45 3.35 -1.25 5.08
CA VAL A 45 3.88 0.12 5.03
C VAL A 45 4.08 0.73 6.42
N ARG A 46 3.09 0.59 7.31
CA ARG A 46 3.16 1.14 8.68
C ARG A 46 4.24 0.48 9.53
N LEU A 47 4.41 -0.84 9.39
CA LEU A 47 5.45 -1.58 10.10
C LEU A 47 6.85 -1.23 9.57
N ALA A 48 6.99 -1.08 8.25
CA ALA A 48 8.25 -0.68 7.62
C ALA A 48 8.68 0.73 8.06
N ALA A 49 7.74 1.68 8.11
CA ALA A 49 8.01 3.05 8.56
C ALA A 49 8.44 3.10 10.03
N LEU A 50 7.73 2.37 10.91
CA LEU A 50 8.07 2.31 12.34
C LEU A 50 9.45 1.67 12.56
N ALA A 51 9.76 0.58 11.86
CA ALA A 51 11.08 -0.05 11.95
C ALA A 51 12.21 0.86 11.43
N ALA A 52 11.95 1.66 10.38
CA ALA A 52 12.92 2.62 9.87
C ALA A 52 13.22 3.74 10.87
N ASP A 53 12.21 4.24 11.58
CA ASP A 53 12.39 5.27 12.60
C ASP A 53 13.22 4.76 13.79
N LEU A 54 12.93 3.53 14.26
CA LEU A 54 13.68 2.89 15.34
C LEU A 54 15.12 2.53 14.94
N GLU A 55 15.34 2.12 13.69
CA GLU A 55 16.68 1.95 13.14
C GLU A 55 17.45 3.29 13.16
N ALA A 56 16.80 4.39 12.79
CA ALA A 56 17.43 5.71 12.76
C ALA A 56 17.77 6.22 14.17
N GLN A 57 16.88 6.03 15.15
CA GLN A 57 17.14 6.32 16.57
C GLN A 57 18.30 5.48 17.09
N GLY A 58 18.32 4.18 16.77
CA GLY A 58 19.38 3.29 17.21
C GLY A 58 20.75 3.63 16.64
N ARG A 59 20.83 4.09 15.38
CA ARG A 59 22.07 4.59 14.77
C ARG A 59 22.60 5.87 15.43
N LYS A 60 21.72 6.69 16.01
CA LYS A 60 22.11 7.90 16.76
C LYS A 60 22.60 7.58 18.18
N GLY A 61 22.53 6.31 18.61
CA GLY A 61 22.86 5.90 19.96
C GLY A 61 21.78 6.25 20.98
N GLU A 62 20.57 6.61 20.52
CA GLU A 62 19.44 6.86 21.39
C GLU A 62 18.90 5.52 21.90
N TRP A 63 18.80 5.40 23.22
CA TRP A 63 18.24 4.21 23.85
C TRP A 63 16.74 4.15 23.58
N ILE A 64 16.28 3.02 23.08
CA ILE A 64 14.87 2.86 22.69
C ILE A 64 14.06 2.46 23.92
N PRO A 65 13.03 3.25 24.28
CA PRO A 65 12.18 2.95 25.43
C PRO A 65 11.44 1.63 25.27
N GLU A 66 11.20 0.94 26.39
CA GLU A 66 10.49 -0.34 26.41
C GLU A 66 9.05 -0.22 25.89
N GLU A 67 8.41 0.94 26.11
CA GLU A 67 7.07 1.27 25.59
C GLU A 67 7.02 1.24 24.05
N THR A 68 8.09 1.65 23.40
CA THR A 68 8.19 1.67 21.93
C THR A 68 8.22 0.26 21.35
N ILE A 69 8.75 -0.71 22.12
CA ILE A 69 8.76 -2.13 21.78
C ILE A 69 7.34 -2.70 21.86
N TYR A 70 6.59 -2.36 22.90
CA TYR A 70 5.18 -2.74 23.03
C TYR A 70 4.36 -2.24 21.84
N LEU A 71 4.61 -0.99 21.42
CA LEU A 71 3.96 -0.41 20.24
C LEU A 71 4.29 -1.21 18.97
N LEU A 72 5.58 -1.51 18.75
CA LEU A 72 6.04 -2.28 17.59
C LEU A 72 5.45 -3.69 17.58
N ARG A 73 5.41 -4.36 18.73
CA ARG A 73 4.77 -5.67 18.89
C ARG A 73 3.28 -5.63 18.54
N GLY A 74 2.60 -4.57 18.97
CA GLY A 74 1.19 -4.34 18.60
C GLY A 74 1.01 -4.23 17.09
N VAL A 75 1.86 -3.44 16.41
CA VAL A 75 1.81 -3.25 14.95
C VAL A 75 2.18 -4.54 14.21
N VAL A 76 3.15 -5.31 14.71
CA VAL A 76 3.49 -6.62 14.15
C VAL A 76 2.32 -7.59 14.26
N ASN A 77 1.73 -7.74 15.44
CA ASN A 77 0.59 -8.63 15.65
C ASN A 77 -0.59 -8.23 14.75
N GLN A 78 -0.86 -6.93 14.61
CA GLN A 78 -1.87 -6.43 13.67
C GLN A 78 -1.54 -6.79 12.23
N SER A 79 -0.27 -6.69 11.83
CA SER A 79 0.18 -7.03 10.47
C SER A 79 0.09 -8.53 10.19
N VAL A 80 0.45 -9.38 11.17
CA VAL A 80 0.32 -10.84 11.09
C VAL A 80 -1.14 -11.25 11.04
N SER A 81 -1.99 -10.71 11.92
CA SER A 81 -3.43 -11.01 11.91
C SER A 81 -4.10 -10.52 10.62
N ALA A 82 -3.71 -9.36 10.08
CA ALA A 82 -4.19 -8.91 8.77
C ALA A 82 -3.78 -9.90 7.66
N LEU A 83 -2.54 -10.38 7.67
CA LEU A 83 -2.08 -11.41 6.74
C LEU A 83 -2.79 -12.75 6.94
N GLU A 84 -3.17 -13.13 8.16
CA GLU A 84 -3.96 -14.31 8.52
C GLU A 84 -5.45 -14.20 8.17
N GLN A 85 -5.96 -12.99 7.96
CA GLN A 85 -7.29 -12.73 7.44
C GLN A 85 -7.35 -12.55 5.92
N LEU A 86 -6.20 -12.28 5.28
CA LEU A 86 -6.10 -12.25 3.81
C LEU A 86 -6.23 -13.66 3.23
N ASP A 87 -7.45 -14.06 2.90
CA ASP A 87 -7.70 -15.26 2.11
C ASP A 87 -7.27 -15.03 0.66
N PHE A 88 -6.02 -15.38 0.35
CA PHE A 88 -5.46 -15.30 -1.01
C PHE A 88 -6.14 -16.27 -2.00
N ASN A 89 -6.98 -17.18 -1.48
CA ASN A 89 -7.72 -18.17 -2.26
C ASN A 89 -9.24 -17.95 -2.20
N ALA A 90 -9.70 -16.90 -1.52
CA ALA A 90 -11.06 -16.43 -1.70
C ALA A 90 -11.21 -16.03 -3.17
N GLU A 91 -12.17 -16.64 -3.87
CA GLU A 91 -12.71 -16.04 -5.08
C GLU A 91 -12.89 -14.56 -4.79
N ARG A 92 -12.24 -13.69 -5.59
CA ARG A 92 -12.48 -12.25 -5.52
C ARG A 92 -13.98 -12.09 -5.64
N VAL A 93 -14.66 -11.87 -4.51
CA VAL A 93 -16.03 -11.40 -4.54
C VAL A 93 -15.87 -10.05 -5.21
N LYS A 94 -16.20 -9.99 -6.50
CA LYS A 94 -16.42 -8.75 -7.23
C LYS A 94 -17.58 -8.08 -6.50
N VAL A 95 -17.27 -7.41 -5.40
CA VAL A 95 -18.17 -6.41 -4.86
C VAL A 95 -18.27 -5.41 -5.99
N LYS A 96 -19.41 -5.38 -6.67
CA LYS A 96 -19.79 -4.26 -7.52
C LYS A 96 -19.78 -3.04 -6.61
N VAL A 97 -18.61 -2.41 -6.46
CA VAL A 97 -18.49 -1.12 -5.83
C VAL A 97 -19.08 -0.16 -6.85
N THR A 98 -20.36 0.16 -6.69
CA THR A 98 -20.95 1.30 -7.36
C THR A 98 -20.33 2.53 -6.72
N LEU A 99 -19.20 2.99 -7.28
CA LEU A 99 -18.62 4.29 -6.92
C LEU A 99 -19.70 5.35 -7.16
N THR A 100 -20.04 6.13 -6.15
CA THR A 100 -20.92 7.29 -6.37
C THR A 100 -20.22 8.27 -7.31
N SER A 101 -20.98 9.10 -8.03
CA SER A 101 -20.39 10.09 -8.94
C SER A 101 -19.38 11.01 -8.24
N GLU A 102 -19.58 11.30 -6.95
CA GLU A 102 -18.64 12.07 -6.11
C GLU A 102 -17.34 11.31 -5.81
N GLN A 103 -17.43 10.00 -5.51
CA GLN A 103 -16.26 9.15 -5.28
C GLN A 103 -15.45 8.92 -6.56
N LEU A 104 -16.15 8.76 -7.69
CA LEU A 104 -15.52 8.62 -9.00
C LEU A 104 -14.81 9.92 -9.43
N GLN A 105 -15.46 11.07 -9.23
CA GLN A 105 -14.85 12.37 -9.44
C GLN A 105 -13.58 12.55 -8.60
N SER A 106 -13.63 12.23 -7.30
CA SER A 106 -12.47 12.31 -6.41
C SER A 106 -11.33 11.38 -6.82
N LEU A 107 -11.64 10.17 -7.29
CA LEU A 107 -10.66 9.22 -7.80
C LEU A 107 -9.98 9.75 -9.08
N LEU A 108 -10.75 10.29 -10.02
CA LEU A 108 -10.24 10.86 -11.27
C LEU A 108 -9.38 12.11 -11.02
N ASP A 109 -9.76 12.95 -10.04
CA ASP A 109 -8.99 14.13 -9.64
C ASP A 109 -7.66 13.74 -8.97
N GLN A 110 -7.66 12.68 -8.14
CA GLN A 110 -6.42 12.14 -7.57
C GLN A 110 -5.49 11.57 -8.64
N ILE A 111 -6.03 10.84 -9.63
CA ILE A 111 -5.25 10.32 -10.75
C ILE A 111 -4.63 11.47 -11.57
N ASP A 112 -5.37 12.55 -11.87
CA ASP A 112 -4.81 13.71 -12.59
C ASP A 112 -3.69 14.40 -11.79
N SER A 113 -3.82 14.49 -10.47
CA SER A 113 -2.77 15.04 -9.59
C SER A 113 -1.51 14.19 -9.64
N TYR A 114 -1.61 12.86 -9.55
CA TYR A 114 -0.45 11.98 -9.60
C TYR A 114 0.21 11.96 -10.98
N LEU A 115 -0.57 12.04 -12.06
CA LEU A 115 -0.03 12.17 -13.41
C LEU A 115 0.63 13.54 -13.66
N ALA A 116 0.19 14.60 -12.99
CA ALA A 116 0.83 15.91 -13.07
C ALA A 116 2.19 15.97 -12.35
N GLU A 117 2.39 15.08 -11.38
CA GLU A 117 3.63 14.95 -10.60
C GLU A 117 4.55 13.81 -11.11
N ASP A 118 4.25 13.23 -12.27
CA ASP A 118 4.94 12.05 -12.83
C ASP A 118 5.08 10.89 -11.81
N ASN A 119 4.06 10.73 -10.96
CA ASN A 119 4.08 9.82 -9.82
C ASN A 119 3.55 8.43 -10.23
N MET A 120 4.38 7.40 -10.05
CA MET A 120 4.06 5.98 -10.35
C MET A 120 2.85 5.46 -9.56
N SER A 121 2.42 6.15 -8.50
CA SER A 121 1.17 5.86 -7.78
C SER A 121 -0.07 5.99 -8.68
N ALA A 122 0.03 6.72 -9.80
CA ALA A 122 -1.00 6.79 -10.83
C ALA A 122 -1.30 5.43 -11.48
N VAL A 123 -0.30 4.55 -11.61
CA VAL A 123 -0.46 3.20 -12.19
C VAL A 123 -1.39 2.36 -11.32
N THR A 124 -1.14 2.33 -10.00
CA THR A 124 -1.97 1.58 -9.05
C THR A 124 -3.41 2.08 -8.99
N LEU A 125 -3.63 3.39 -9.15
CA LEU A 125 -4.98 3.95 -9.20
C LEU A 125 -5.68 3.69 -10.55
N ALA A 126 -4.93 3.66 -11.65
CA ALA A 126 -5.45 3.29 -12.96
C ALA A 126 -5.87 1.81 -13.02
N GLU A 127 -5.14 0.89 -12.37
CA GLU A 127 -5.54 -0.52 -12.23
C GLU A 127 -6.91 -0.65 -11.55
N ASN A 128 -7.15 0.13 -10.48
CA ASN A 128 -8.44 0.15 -9.80
C ASN A 128 -9.56 0.69 -10.69
N LEU A 129 -9.27 1.67 -11.55
CA LEU A 129 -10.24 2.22 -12.49
C LEU A 129 -10.62 1.19 -13.57
N VAL A 130 -9.65 0.44 -14.11
CA VAL A 130 -9.91 -0.68 -15.06
C VAL A 130 -10.67 -1.82 -14.40
N ALA A 131 -10.39 -2.12 -13.13
CA ALA A 131 -11.09 -3.18 -12.41
C ALA A 131 -12.60 -2.92 -12.26
N VAL A 132 -13.01 -1.64 -12.27
CA VAL A 132 -14.41 -1.22 -12.13
C VAL A 132 -15.05 -0.84 -13.48
N HIS A 133 -14.30 -0.21 -14.39
CA HIS A 133 -14.79 0.33 -15.67
C HIS A 133 -14.07 -0.23 -16.90
N GLY A 134 -13.49 -1.43 -16.82
CA GLY A 134 -12.75 -2.07 -17.92
C GLY A 134 -13.59 -2.39 -19.17
N ASP A 135 -14.92 -2.26 -19.10
CA ASP A 135 -15.80 -2.34 -20.27
C ASP A 135 -15.78 -1.05 -21.12
N CYS A 136 -15.22 0.05 -20.60
CA CYS A 136 -15.06 1.33 -21.30
C CYS A 136 -13.72 1.35 -22.06
N VAL A 137 -13.78 1.53 -23.38
CA VAL A 137 -12.60 1.52 -24.27
C VAL A 137 -11.61 2.62 -23.87
N GLU A 138 -12.13 3.79 -23.49
CA GLU A 138 -11.38 4.96 -23.07
C GLU A 138 -10.59 4.68 -21.78
N VAL A 139 -11.14 3.87 -20.87
CA VAL A 139 -10.47 3.47 -19.61
C VAL A 139 -9.31 2.51 -19.89
N ASN A 140 -9.49 1.57 -20.82
CA ASN A 140 -8.40 0.67 -21.23
C ASN A 140 -7.28 1.41 -21.96
N THR A 141 -7.64 2.31 -22.88
CA THR A 141 -6.67 3.17 -23.59
C THR A 141 -5.91 4.08 -22.62
N PHE A 142 -6.59 4.63 -21.61
CA PHE A 142 -5.95 5.38 -20.54
C PHE A 142 -4.96 4.53 -19.75
N TYR A 143 -5.35 3.32 -19.35
CA TYR A 143 -4.51 2.41 -18.59
C TYR A 143 -3.23 2.01 -19.34
N GLU A 144 -3.34 1.65 -20.62
CA GLU A 144 -2.18 1.32 -21.47
C GLU A 144 -1.17 2.48 -21.55
N GLN A 145 -1.66 3.72 -21.58
CA GLN A 145 -0.80 4.92 -21.60
C GLN A 145 -0.12 5.17 -20.25
N VAL A 146 -0.82 4.92 -19.14
CA VAL A 146 -0.23 5.01 -17.79
C VAL A 146 0.79 3.91 -17.55
N GLU A 147 0.52 2.68 -18.00
CA GLU A 147 1.44 1.54 -17.93
C GLU A 147 2.69 1.77 -18.79
N SER A 148 2.53 2.42 -19.96
CA SER A 148 3.62 2.81 -20.84
C SER A 148 4.38 4.07 -20.38
N LEU A 149 4.03 4.63 -19.21
CA LEU A 149 4.60 5.86 -18.63
C LEU A 149 4.42 7.11 -19.52
N ASP A 150 3.47 7.09 -20.45
CA ASP A 150 3.11 8.25 -21.25
C ASP A 150 2.07 9.10 -20.50
N PHE A 151 2.50 9.69 -19.39
CA PHE A 151 1.66 10.53 -18.54
C PHE A 151 1.08 11.76 -19.27
N PRO A 152 1.81 12.44 -20.18
CA PRO A 152 1.23 13.54 -20.96
C PRO A 152 0.05 13.11 -21.82
N THR A 153 0.12 11.96 -22.50
CA THR A 153 -0.98 11.42 -23.29
C THR A 153 -2.09 10.87 -22.40
N ALA A 154 -1.73 10.16 -21.31
CA ALA A 154 -2.68 9.65 -20.32
C ALA A 154 -3.55 10.76 -19.71
N ARG A 155 -2.99 11.93 -19.41
CA ARG A 155 -3.77 13.08 -18.89
C ARG A 155 -4.78 13.64 -19.90
N ARG A 156 -4.49 13.56 -21.20
CA ARG A 156 -5.45 13.96 -22.23
C ARG A 156 -6.60 12.95 -22.29
N THR A 157 -6.28 11.67 -22.28
CA THR A 157 -7.26 10.58 -22.29
C THR A 157 -8.09 10.57 -21.01
N LEU A 158 -7.51 10.90 -19.85
CA LEU A 158 -8.22 10.98 -18.57
C LEU A 158 -9.36 12.01 -18.59
N LYS A 159 -9.22 13.12 -19.33
CA LYS A 159 -10.32 14.09 -19.49
C LYS A 159 -11.50 13.49 -20.25
N ILE A 160 -11.22 12.68 -21.27
CA ILE A 160 -12.23 11.97 -22.05
C ILE A 160 -12.91 10.88 -21.19
N VAL A 161 -12.11 10.13 -20.42
CA VAL A 161 -12.61 9.15 -19.45
C VAL A 161 -13.53 9.81 -18.43
N LYS A 162 -13.13 10.97 -17.90
CA LYS A 162 -13.91 11.75 -16.93
C LYS A 162 -15.24 12.21 -17.49
N GLU A 163 -15.25 12.76 -18.71
CA GLU A 163 -16.49 13.14 -19.39
C GLU A 163 -17.38 11.94 -19.68
N THR A 164 -16.79 10.82 -20.13
CA THR A 164 -17.54 9.60 -20.50
C THR A 164 -18.19 8.95 -19.28
N LEU A 165 -17.45 8.83 -18.18
CA LEU A 165 -17.92 8.16 -16.97
C LEU A 165 -18.86 9.04 -16.12
N LEU A 166 -18.67 10.37 -16.11
CA LEU A 166 -19.52 11.28 -15.33
C LEU A 166 -20.77 11.70 -16.10
N ASN A 167 -20.71 11.83 -17.43
CA ASN A 167 -21.89 12.17 -18.24
C ASN A 167 -22.69 10.91 -18.64
N GLY A 168 -22.06 9.73 -18.72
CA GLY A 168 -22.68 8.46 -19.08
C GLY A 168 -23.71 7.93 -18.07
N ASN A 169 -23.69 8.39 -16.81
CA ASN A 169 -24.72 8.08 -15.81
C ASN A 169 -26.05 8.83 -16.00
N SER A 170 -26.21 9.62 -17.08
CA SER A 170 -27.44 10.36 -17.37
C SER A 170 -28.48 9.58 -18.18
N HIS A 171 -28.26 8.30 -18.49
CA HIS A 171 -29.17 7.47 -19.28
C HIS A 171 -29.55 6.13 -18.63
N GLU A 172 -29.95 6.13 -17.36
CA GLU A 172 -30.85 5.09 -16.83
C GLU A 172 -32.08 5.74 -16.18
N THR A 173 -32.94 6.30 -17.03
CA THR A 173 -34.38 6.40 -16.74
C THR A 173 -35.13 5.99 -17.99
N ARG A 174 -35.43 4.70 -18.11
CA ARG A 174 -36.70 4.24 -18.65
C ARG A 174 -36.95 2.75 -18.43
#